data_AF-A0A2E6DSZ3-F1
#
_entry.id   AF-A0A2E6DSZ3-F1
#
_cell.length_a   1.000
_cell.length_b   1.000
_cell.length_c   1.000
_cell.angle_alpha   90.00
_cell.angle_beta   90.00
_cell.angle_gamma   90.00
#
_symmetry.space_group_name_H-M   'P 1'
#
loop_
_entity.id
_entity.type
_entity.pdbx_description
1 polymer ?
#
loop_
_entity_poly.entity_id
_entity_poly.type
_entity_poly.pdbx_seq_one_letter_code
_entity_poly.pdbx_strand_id
1 'polypeptide(L)' 'MMTTRADFEIRSESRGARWVAWVTQGNGDKPLDSVLLVGQTRDEAESNAQAWADKLAGDPILIRG' A
#
# COMPACT_ATOMS: atom_id res chain seq x y z
N MET A 1 -18.44 2.29 6.36
CA MET A 1 -17.22 2.21 7.18
C MET A 1 -16.25 3.21 6.59
N MET A 2 -15.85 4.23 7.36
CA MET A 2 -14.92 5.26 6.90
C MET A 2 -13.52 4.77 7.22
N THR A 3 -12.80 4.28 6.21
CA THR A 3 -11.44 3.77 6.39
C THR A 3 -10.52 4.95 6.66
N THR A 4 -9.80 4.91 7.77
CA THR A 4 -8.84 5.94 8.15
C THR A 4 -7.42 5.49 7.84
N ARG A 5 -6.49 6.44 7.79
CA ARG A 5 -5.10 6.13 7.50
C ARG A 5 -4.47 5.12 8.48
N ALA A 6 -4.95 5.11 9.72
CA ALA A 6 -4.48 4.21 10.78
C ALA A 6 -4.90 2.75 10.57
N ASP A 7 -5.85 2.49 9.68
CA ASP A 7 -6.32 1.12 9.36
C ASP A 7 -5.42 0.41 8.32
N PHE A 8 -4.40 1.11 7.83
CA PHE A 8 -3.51 0.64 6.78
C PHE A 8 -2.10 0.37 7.30
N GLU A 9 -1.60 -0.83 7.00
CA GLU A 9 -0.20 -1.19 7.21
C GLU A 9 0.53 -1.22 5.86
N ILE A 10 1.84 -0.92 5.89
CA ILE A 10 2.71 -1.02 4.71
C ILE A 10 3.58 -2.25 4.87
N ARG A 11 3.59 -3.08 3.83
CA ARG A 11 4.49 -4.21 3.66
C ARG A 11 5.40 -3.94 2.48
N SER A 12 6.62 -4.43 2.53
CA SER A 12 7.59 -4.32 1.43
C SER A 12 8.41 -5.60 1.28
N GLU A 13 8.79 -5.89 0.04
CA GLU A 13 9.57 -7.07 -0.33
C GLU A 13 10.55 -6.71 -1.45
N SER A 14 11.74 -7.30 -1.41
CA SER A 14 12.68 -7.24 -2.53
C SER A 14 12.28 -8.24 -3.62
N ARG A 15 12.14 -7.74 -4.84
CA ARG A 15 11.86 -8.55 -6.04
C ARG A 15 12.95 -8.35 -7.07
N GLY A 16 14.00 -9.16 -6.95
CA GLY A 16 15.18 -9.08 -7.80
C GLY A 16 15.90 -7.74 -7.62
N ALA A 17 16.02 -6.98 -8.71
CA ALA A 17 16.68 -5.67 -8.72
C ALA A 17 15.78 -4.50 -8.28
N ARG A 18 14.54 -4.77 -7.86
CA ARG A 18 13.58 -3.74 -7.45
C ARG A 18 12.94 -4.06 -6.11
N TRP A 19 12.38 -3.05 -5.49
CA TRP A 19 11.54 -3.20 -4.32
C TRP A 19 10.08 -3.03 -4.69
N VAL A 20 9.22 -3.81 -4.05
CA VAL A 20 7.79 -3.63 -4.13
C VAL A 20 7.25 -3.41 -2.72
N ALA A 21 6.25 -2.55 -2.60
CA ALA A 21 5.52 -2.32 -1.38
C ALA A 21 4.03 -2.31 -1.67
N TRP A 22 3.24 -2.65 -0.67
CA TRP A 22 1.80 -2.66 -0.78
C TRP A 22 1.16 -2.30 0.54
N VAL A 23 -0.08 -1.83 0.43
CA VAL A 23 -0.92 -1.51 1.58
C VAL A 23 -1.74 -2.74 1.92
N THR A 24 -1.82 -3.09 3.20
CA THR A 24 -2.76 -4.08 3.74
C THR A 24 -3.75 -3.38 4.65
N GLN A 25 -4.93 -3.98 4.84
CA GLN A 25 -5.95 -3.48 5.77
C GLN A 25 -6.20 -4.51 6.87
N GLY A 26 -6.09 -4.09 8.14
CA GLY A 26 -6.17 -4.98 9.29
C GLY A 26 -5.03 -6.02 9.36
N ASN A 27 -5.27 -7.17 9.99
CA ASN A 27 -4.25 -8.22 10.19
C ASN A 27 -3.96 -9.10 8.95
N GLY A 28 -4.20 -8.58 7.74
CA GLY A 28 -3.98 -9.31 6.50
C GLY A 28 -2.59 -9.05 5.92
N ASP A 29 -2.01 -10.07 5.26
CA ASP A 29 -0.78 -9.91 4.46
C ASP A 29 -1.05 -9.60 2.99
N LYS A 30 -2.32 -9.64 2.57
CA LYS A 30 -2.70 -9.47 1.17
C LYS A 30 -2.75 -8.00 0.78
N PRO A 31 -2.22 -7.63 -0.40
CA PRO A 31 -2.34 -6.29 -0.93
C PRO A 31 -3.81 -5.92 -1.09
N LEU A 32 -4.15 -4.75 -0.56
CA LEU A 32 -5.45 -4.16 -0.77
C LEU A 32 -5.65 -3.88 -2.26
N ASP A 33 -6.76 -4.36 -2.80
CA ASP A 33 -7.12 -4.22 -4.22
C ASP A 33 -6.08 -4.79 -5.21
N SER A 34 -5.22 -5.70 -4.74
CA SER A 34 -4.11 -6.28 -5.54
C SER A 34 -3.10 -5.26 -6.10
N VAL A 35 -2.99 -4.08 -5.48
CA VAL A 35 -2.10 -3.01 -5.92
C VAL A 35 -0.69 -3.18 -5.34
N LEU A 36 0.33 -3.23 -6.21
CA LEU A 36 1.75 -3.30 -5.84
C LEU A 36 2.48 -2.04 -6.35
N LEU A 37 3.19 -1.36 -5.45
CA LEU A 37 3.92 -0.12 -5.72
C LEU A 37 5.40 -0.45 -5.82
N VAL A 38 6.03 -0.08 -6.93
CA VAL A 38 7.43 -0.42 -7.21
C VAL A 38 8.33 0.78 -6.90
N GLY A 39 9.52 0.51 -6.37
CA GLY A 39 10.61 1.48 -6.19
C GLY A 39 11.96 0.86 -6.55
N GLN A 40 12.95 1.70 -6.87
CA GLN A 40 14.34 1.25 -7.02
C GLN A 40 14.91 0.83 -5.66
N THR A 41 14.52 1.53 -4.60
CA THR A 41 14.91 1.24 -3.22
C THR A 41 13.68 0.87 -2.38
N ARG A 42 13.96 0.29 -1.21
CA ARG A 42 12.93 0.00 -0.20
C ARG A 42 12.17 1.27 0.18
N ASP A 43 12.90 2.34 0.50
CA ASP A 43 12.31 3.62 0.92
C ASP A 43 11.42 4.23 -0.15
N GLU A 44 11.80 4.11 -1.43
CA GLU A 44 10.98 4.60 -2.55
C GLU A 44 9.69 3.80 -2.67
N ALA A 45 9.77 2.47 -2.60
CA ALA A 45 8.59 1.62 -2.66
C ALA A 45 7.65 1.90 -1.48
N GLU A 46 8.19 1.99 -0.25
CA GLU A 46 7.42 2.30 0.96
C GLU A 46 6.81 3.71 0.91
N SER A 47 7.53 4.71 0.39
CA SER A 47 6.99 6.06 0.19
C SER A 47 5.83 6.07 -0.80
N ASN A 48 5.91 5.29 -1.87
CA ASN A 48 4.82 5.13 -2.84
C ASN A 48 3.60 4.44 -2.20
N ALA A 49 3.81 3.40 -1.38
CA ALA A 49 2.74 2.76 -0.62
C ALA A 49 2.14 3.70 0.43
N GLN A 50 2.95 4.58 1.03
CA GLN A 50 2.47 5.62 1.93
C GLN A 50 1.56 6.59 1.17
N ALA A 51 2.01 7.17 0.07
CA ALA A 51 1.16 8.05 -0.74
C ALA A 51 -0.15 7.37 -1.20
N TRP A 52 -0.08 6.07 -1.51
CA TRP A 52 -1.26 5.27 -1.85
C TRP A 52 -2.26 5.16 -0.70
N ALA A 53 -1.83 4.79 0.50
CA ALA A 53 -2.71 4.69 1.66
C ALA A 53 -3.32 6.05 2.08
N ASP A 54 -2.62 7.17 1.88
CA ASP A 54 -3.19 8.50 2.12
C ASP A 54 -4.32 8.79 1.12
N LYS A 55 -4.13 8.40 -0.14
CA LYS A 55 -5.15 8.50 -1.17
C LYS A 55 -6.36 7.63 -0.85
N LEU A 56 -6.16 6.42 -0.34
CA LEU A 56 -7.24 5.52 0.07
C LEU A 56 -8.04 6.05 1.26
N ALA A 57 -7.38 6.71 2.22
CA ALA A 57 -8.04 7.34 3.35
C ALA A 57 -8.85 8.58 2.92
N GLY A 58 -8.37 9.33 1.93
CA GLY A 58 -9.08 10.49 1.36
C GLY A 58 -10.20 10.12 0.38
N ASP A 59 -10.07 9.00 -0.33
CA ASP A 59 -11.02 8.52 -1.33
C ASP A 59 -11.20 7.00 -1.26
N PRO A 60 -12.10 6.51 -0.37
CA PRO A 60 -12.35 5.08 -0.19
C PRO A 60 -13.10 4.42 -1.37
N ILE A 61 -13.52 5.18 -2.40
CA ILE A 61 -14.15 4.61 -3.61
C ILE A 61 -13.12 3.88 -4.46
N LEU A 62 -11.84 4.24 -4.36
CA LEU A 62 -10.74 3.63 -5.11
C LEU A 62 -10.51 2.14 -4.81
N ILE A 63 -11.15 1.60 -3.77
CA ILE A 63 -11.04 0.20 -3.32
C ILE A 63 -12.28 -0.62 -3.75
N ARG A 64 -13.25 -0.02 -4.45
CA ARG A 64 -14.52 -0.68 -4.85
C ARG A 64 -14.52 -1.21 -6.30
N GLY A 65 -13.35 -1.50 -6.86
CA GLY A 65 -13.18 -2.05 -8.22
C GLY A 65 -13.62 -3.50 -8.33
#